data_AF-A0A017HN59-F1
#
_entry.id   AF-A0A017HN59-F1
#
_cell.length_a   1.000
_cell.length_b   1.000
_cell.length_c   1.000
_cell.angle_alpha   90.00
_cell.angle_beta   90.00
_cell.angle_gamma   90.00
#
_symmetry.space_group_name_H-M   'P 1'
#
loop_
_entity.id
_entity.type
_entity.pdbx_description
1 polymer ?
#
loop_
_entity_poly.entity_id
_entity_poly.type
_entity_poly.pdbx_seq_one_letter_code
_entity_poly.pdbx_strand_id
1 'polypeptide(L)'
;MAVQARRAGVAAAYFGAVGPDDDGDLVRRSLEQEGVDVGGLVVRPGNTSVTQIEVRRDGERVLAHEDFGVCRGYAPDAQMLSRLIQADHVHLGWLDDGGALRRRLALEGRSVSQDLTVNADPRNLGVEGLTIAFGSHPGTADDAERLGREWLGQGARMAVVTRGADGAAVIAAEGRWHIPAERVDPVDTTGAGDSFIAGFIAAWLRGAPPEAAARSGARQARLTCLHEGGFPQHGGDWLRQQT
;
A
#
# COMPACT_ATOMS: atom_id res chain seq x y z
N MET A 1 -5.17 0.36 -0.12
CA MET A 1 -4.67 1.06 1.09
C MET A 1 -5.63 2.13 1.66
N ALA A 2 -6.05 3.17 0.92
CA ALA A 2 -6.82 4.30 1.49
C ALA A 2 -8.15 3.91 2.18
N VAL A 3 -8.90 2.98 1.59
CA VAL A 3 -10.11 2.39 2.21
C VAL A 3 -9.79 1.75 3.56
N GLN A 4 -8.71 0.96 3.62
CA GLN A 4 -8.30 0.31 4.86
C GLN A 4 -7.84 1.30 5.92
N ALA A 5 -7.27 2.45 5.53
CA ALA A 5 -6.98 3.54 6.46
C ALA A 5 -8.26 4.15 7.05
N ARG A 6 -9.31 4.36 6.23
CA ARG A 6 -10.65 4.80 6.71
C ARG A 6 -11.24 3.81 7.70
N ARG A 7 -11.23 2.53 7.35
CA ARG A 7 -11.72 1.43 8.20
C ARG A 7 -10.91 1.26 9.50
N ALA A 8 -9.63 1.63 9.47
CA ALA A 8 -8.77 1.70 10.66
C ALA A 8 -8.93 3.00 11.49
N GLY A 9 -9.92 3.84 11.15
CA GLY A 9 -10.30 5.04 11.90
C GLY A 9 -9.48 6.28 11.59
N VAL A 10 -8.77 6.33 10.46
CA VAL A 10 -7.96 7.49 10.02
C VAL A 10 -8.69 8.23 8.91
N ALA A 11 -8.61 9.57 8.89
CA ALA A 11 -9.07 10.34 7.74
C ALA A 11 -8.13 10.09 6.55
N ALA A 12 -8.66 9.81 5.36
CA ALA A 12 -7.85 9.47 4.20
C ALA A 12 -8.34 10.19 2.96
N ALA A 13 -7.38 10.63 2.15
CA ALA A 13 -7.60 11.16 0.80
C ALA A 13 -6.81 10.30 -0.20
N TYR A 14 -7.34 10.14 -1.41
CA TYR A 14 -6.70 9.41 -2.48
C TYR A 14 -6.29 10.35 -3.62
N PHE A 15 -5.05 10.18 -4.07
CA PHE A 15 -4.44 10.92 -5.17
C PHE A 15 -3.97 9.92 -6.22
N GLY A 16 -4.48 10.04 -7.45
CA GLY A 16 -4.22 9.09 -8.52
C GLY A 16 -5.01 9.43 -9.77
N ALA A 17 -4.96 8.57 -10.77
CA ALA A 17 -5.65 8.77 -12.05
C ALA A 17 -6.50 7.57 -12.44
N VAL A 18 -7.63 7.85 -13.07
CA VAL A 18 -8.52 6.88 -13.73
C VAL A 18 -8.86 7.32 -15.15
N GLY A 19 -9.23 6.38 -16.01
CA GLY A 19 -9.76 6.63 -17.34
C GLY A 19 -11.22 7.09 -17.28
N PRO A 20 -11.78 7.65 -18.38
CA PRO A 20 -13.20 7.95 -18.50
C PRO A 20 -13.96 6.68 -18.92
N ASP A 21 -13.86 5.62 -18.09
CA ASP A 21 -14.42 4.28 -18.34
C ASP A 21 -15.11 3.72 -17.08
N ASP A 22 -15.81 2.59 -17.24
CA ASP A 22 -16.61 1.97 -16.18
C ASP A 22 -15.75 1.55 -14.97
N ASP A 23 -14.49 1.15 -15.22
CA ASP A 23 -13.52 0.80 -14.18
C ASP A 23 -13.11 2.04 -13.37
N GLY A 24 -12.90 3.18 -14.04
CA GLY A 24 -12.58 4.45 -13.39
C GLY A 24 -13.72 4.96 -12.51
N ASP A 25 -14.94 4.85 -13.03
CA ASP A 25 -16.19 5.12 -12.32
C ASP A 25 -16.35 4.20 -11.10
N LEU A 26 -16.01 2.92 -11.25
CA LEU A 26 -16.03 1.94 -10.18
C LEU A 26 -15.03 2.29 -9.06
N VAL A 27 -13.79 2.63 -9.42
CA VAL A 27 -12.76 3.05 -8.45
C VAL A 27 -13.24 4.28 -7.67
N ARG A 28 -13.74 5.31 -8.37
CA ARG A 28 -14.27 6.53 -7.72
C ARG A 28 -15.39 6.20 -6.74
N ARG A 29 -16.43 5.50 -7.20
CA ARG A 29 -17.58 5.14 -6.35
C ARG A 29 -17.17 4.32 -5.14
N SER A 30 -16.26 3.36 -5.32
CA SER A 30 -15.78 2.51 -4.22
C SER A 30 -15.06 3.32 -3.14
N LEU A 31 -14.23 4.29 -3.54
CA LEU A 31 -13.55 5.19 -2.61
C LEU A 31 -14.53 6.11 -1.88
N GLU A 32 -15.49 6.69 -2.60
CA GLU A 32 -16.51 7.58 -2.03
C GLU A 32 -17.43 6.86 -1.03
N GLN A 33 -17.86 5.63 -1.33
CA GLN A 33 -18.69 4.81 -0.45
C GLN A 33 -17.99 4.49 0.88
N GLU A 34 -16.67 4.36 0.87
CA GLU A 34 -15.84 4.14 2.06
C GLU A 34 -15.45 5.47 2.76
N GLY A 35 -15.95 6.60 2.26
CA GLY A 35 -15.72 7.92 2.81
C GLY A 35 -14.28 8.40 2.65
N VAL A 36 -13.58 7.99 1.61
CA VAL A 36 -12.27 8.52 1.22
C VAL A 36 -12.47 9.85 0.46
N ASP A 37 -11.69 10.88 0.78
CA ASP A 37 -11.66 12.11 -0.01
C ASP A 37 -11.01 11.84 -1.39
N VAL A 38 -11.81 11.91 -2.45
CA VAL A 38 -11.37 11.67 -3.84
C VAL A 38 -11.07 12.96 -4.61
N GLY A 39 -10.90 14.09 -3.93
CA GLY A 39 -10.55 15.35 -4.59
C GLY A 39 -9.16 15.34 -5.24
N GLY A 40 -8.33 14.34 -4.97
CA GLY A 40 -7.05 14.10 -5.65
C GLY A 40 -7.13 13.10 -6.81
N LEU A 41 -8.32 12.53 -7.07
CA LEU A 41 -8.53 11.55 -8.14
C LEU A 41 -8.88 12.24 -9.47
N VAL A 42 -7.93 12.23 -10.40
CA VAL A 42 -8.10 12.83 -11.73
C VAL A 42 -8.61 11.85 -12.75
N VAL A 43 -9.32 12.37 -13.76
CA VAL A 43 -9.65 11.62 -14.98
C VAL A 43 -8.67 12.03 -16.08
N ARG A 44 -8.00 11.06 -16.69
CA ARG A 44 -7.04 11.28 -17.79
C ARG A 44 -7.50 10.56 -19.05
N PRO A 45 -7.18 11.05 -20.27
CA PRO A 45 -7.44 10.30 -21.49
C PRO A 45 -6.66 8.97 -21.51
N GLY A 46 -7.35 7.85 -21.70
CA GLY A 46 -6.79 6.49 -21.67
C GLY A 46 -7.61 5.57 -20.77
N ASN A 47 -7.15 4.34 -20.58
CA ASN A 47 -7.86 3.35 -19.77
C ASN A 47 -7.44 3.40 -18.31
N THR A 48 -8.38 3.13 -17.40
CA THR A 48 -8.09 2.86 -15.99
C THR A 48 -7.13 1.68 -15.84
N SER A 49 -6.28 1.71 -14.82
CA SER A 49 -5.35 0.62 -14.54
C SER A 49 -6.10 -0.66 -14.13
N VAL A 50 -5.68 -1.80 -14.66
CA VAL A 50 -6.28 -3.11 -14.36
C VAL A 50 -5.18 -4.11 -14.00
N THR A 51 -5.41 -4.83 -12.92
CA THR A 51 -4.63 -6.01 -12.55
C THR A 51 -5.55 -7.22 -12.55
N GLN A 52 -5.26 -8.19 -13.41
CA GLN A 52 -6.00 -9.45 -13.49
C GLN A 52 -5.33 -10.49 -12.60
N ILE A 53 -6.09 -11.00 -11.64
CA ILE A 53 -5.65 -12.03 -10.69
C ILE A 53 -6.32 -13.34 -11.08
N GLU A 54 -5.54 -14.30 -11.54
CA GLU A 54 -6.01 -15.66 -11.80
C GLU A 54 -5.95 -16.48 -10.51
N VAL A 55 -7.06 -17.15 -10.19
CA VAL A 55 -7.11 -18.11 -9.08
C VAL A 55 -6.94 -19.51 -9.66
N ARG A 56 -5.80 -20.13 -9.39
CA ARG A 56 -5.50 -21.50 -9.82
C ARG A 56 -6.33 -22.52 -9.03
N ARG A 57 -6.38 -23.75 -9.55
CA ARG A 57 -7.18 -24.85 -8.98
C ARG A 57 -6.75 -25.27 -7.56
N ASP A 58 -5.49 -25.03 -7.22
CA ASP A 58 -4.93 -25.26 -5.89
C ASP A 58 -5.16 -24.08 -4.92
N GLY A 59 -5.87 -23.04 -5.36
CA GLY A 59 -6.13 -21.82 -4.60
C GLY A 59 -5.00 -20.79 -4.68
N GLU A 60 -3.90 -21.08 -5.37
CA GLU A 60 -2.83 -20.11 -5.59
C GLU A 60 -3.33 -18.97 -6.49
N ARG A 61 -3.09 -17.72 -6.09
CA ARG A 61 -3.44 -16.54 -6.89
C ARG A 61 -2.21 -16.01 -7.58
N VAL A 62 -2.28 -15.84 -8.90
CA VAL A 62 -1.17 -15.34 -9.71
C VAL A 62 -1.61 -14.09 -10.44
N LEU A 63 -0.74 -13.08 -10.45
CA LEU A 63 -0.90 -11.89 -11.29
C LEU A 63 -0.74 -12.31 -12.76
N ALA A 64 -1.86 -12.47 -13.45
CA ALA A 64 -1.89 -12.93 -14.83
C ALA A 64 -1.58 -11.80 -15.82
N HIS A 65 -2.09 -10.61 -15.54
CA HIS A 65 -1.87 -9.43 -16.34
C HIS A 65 -1.92 -8.17 -15.48
N GLU A 66 -1.08 -7.18 -15.82
CA GLU A 66 -1.08 -5.88 -15.19
C GLU A 66 -0.87 -4.79 -16.24
N ASP A 67 -1.84 -3.88 -16.33
CA ASP A 67 -1.71 -2.64 -17.07
C ASP A 67 -1.96 -1.45 -16.14
N PHE A 68 -0.92 -0.63 -15.96
CA PHE A 68 -1.01 0.59 -15.18
C PHE A 68 -1.80 1.70 -15.88
N GLY A 69 -2.18 1.57 -17.15
CA GLY A 69 -3.08 2.51 -17.84
C GLY A 69 -2.71 3.98 -17.62
N VAL A 70 -3.70 4.78 -17.26
CA VAL A 70 -3.51 6.21 -16.94
C VAL A 70 -2.78 6.48 -15.61
N CYS A 71 -2.39 5.47 -14.83
CA CYS A 71 -1.49 5.68 -13.69
C CYS A 71 -0.04 5.88 -14.16
N ARG A 72 0.34 5.40 -15.35
CA ARG A 72 1.69 5.64 -15.90
C ARG A 72 1.96 7.12 -16.08
N GLY A 73 3.12 7.57 -15.60
CA GLY A 73 3.51 8.97 -15.61
C GLY A 73 2.54 9.89 -14.86
N TYR A 74 1.71 9.36 -13.96
CA TYR A 74 0.91 10.19 -13.07
C TYR A 74 1.85 10.98 -12.15
N ALA A 75 1.59 12.28 -12.02
CA ALA A 75 2.24 13.14 -11.05
C ALA A 75 1.21 14.14 -10.51
N PRO A 76 1.21 14.40 -9.19
CA PRO A 76 0.35 15.44 -8.63
C PRO A 76 0.77 16.80 -9.17
N ASP A 77 -0.21 17.63 -9.55
CA ASP A 77 0.04 19.03 -9.90
C ASP A 77 0.37 19.89 -8.66
N ALA A 78 0.60 21.19 -8.87
CA ALA A 78 0.95 22.10 -7.78
C ALA A 78 -0.16 22.25 -6.72
N GLN A 79 -1.43 22.15 -7.10
CA GLN A 79 -2.55 22.24 -6.16
C GLN A 79 -2.64 20.95 -5.33
N MET A 80 -2.48 19.79 -5.96
CA MET A 80 -2.43 18.50 -5.29
C MET A 80 -1.24 18.41 -4.35
N LEU A 81 -0.06 18.87 -4.78
CA LEU A 81 1.12 18.92 -3.94
C LEU A 81 0.88 19.80 -2.70
N SER A 82 0.22 20.94 -2.87
CA SER A 82 -0.14 21.82 -1.74
C SER A 82 -1.03 21.10 -0.72
N ARG A 83 -1.96 20.24 -1.17
CA ARG A 83 -2.79 19.41 -0.29
C ARG A 83 -2.00 18.28 0.37
N LEU A 84 -1.14 17.59 -0.38
CA LEU A 84 -0.29 16.52 0.17
C LEU A 84 0.61 17.02 1.30
N ILE A 85 1.12 18.26 1.21
CA ILE A 85 1.94 18.88 2.26
C ILE A 85 1.13 19.24 3.52
N GLN A 86 -0.20 19.26 3.47
CA GLN A 86 -1.04 19.43 4.67
C GLN A 86 -1.31 18.11 5.41
N ALA A 87 -1.01 16.96 4.80
CA ALA A 87 -1.22 15.67 5.45
C ALA A 87 -0.19 15.42 6.57
N ASP A 88 -0.62 14.73 7.63
CA ASP A 88 0.28 14.25 8.68
C ASP A 88 1.27 13.21 8.14
N HIS A 89 0.80 12.39 7.20
CA HIS A 89 1.58 11.34 6.55
C HIS A 89 1.10 11.09 5.11
N VAL A 90 2.03 10.85 4.20
CA VAL A 90 1.74 10.45 2.81
C VAL A 90 2.29 9.05 2.56
N HIS A 91 1.42 8.12 2.20
CA HIS A 91 1.82 6.79 1.73
C HIS A 91 1.80 6.76 0.19
N LEU A 92 2.90 6.31 -0.40
CA LEU A 92 3.05 6.11 -1.83
C LEU A 92 2.92 4.61 -2.13
N GLY A 93 1.98 4.26 -3.00
CA GLY A 93 1.89 2.92 -3.59
C GLY A 93 2.83 2.82 -4.80
N TRP A 94 2.29 2.30 -5.90
CA TRP A 94 3.00 2.28 -7.18
C TRP A 94 3.13 3.71 -7.75
N LEU A 95 4.35 4.09 -8.12
CA LEU A 95 4.67 5.35 -8.81
C LEU A 95 5.97 5.17 -9.62
N ASP A 96 6.03 5.73 -10.82
CA ASP A 96 7.14 5.59 -11.78
C ASP A 96 7.97 6.88 -11.97
N ASP A 97 8.15 7.64 -10.91
CA ASP A 97 8.77 8.97 -10.92
C ASP A 97 10.24 9.00 -10.45
N GLY A 98 10.87 7.84 -10.25
CA GLY A 98 12.24 7.73 -9.74
C GLY A 98 12.41 8.28 -8.32
N GLY A 99 11.32 8.36 -7.55
CA GLY A 99 11.30 8.90 -6.20
C GLY A 99 11.25 10.43 -6.10
N ALA A 100 10.89 11.13 -7.17
CA ALA A 100 10.82 12.59 -7.17
C ALA A 100 9.84 13.12 -6.12
N LEU A 101 8.65 12.54 -6.02
CA LEU A 101 7.60 12.94 -5.10
C LEU A 101 7.99 12.69 -3.65
N ARG A 102 8.53 11.51 -3.30
CA ARG A 102 8.96 11.25 -1.92
C ARG A 102 10.05 12.20 -1.46
N ARG A 103 11.03 12.51 -2.31
CA ARG A 103 12.10 13.48 -1.99
C ARG A 103 11.53 14.87 -1.81
N ARG A 104 10.61 15.29 -2.69
CA ARG A 104 9.94 16.60 -2.56
C ARG A 104 9.16 16.70 -1.25
N LEU A 105 8.32 15.71 -0.93
CA LEU A 105 7.54 15.71 0.31
C LEU A 105 8.44 15.69 1.56
N ALA A 106 9.55 14.94 1.52
CA ALA A 106 10.53 14.92 2.60
C ALA A 106 11.22 16.28 2.81
N LEU A 107 11.55 17.02 1.74
CA LEU A 107 12.10 18.38 1.82
C LEU A 107 11.11 19.37 2.46
N GLU A 108 9.81 19.14 2.29
CA GLU A 108 8.71 19.89 2.94
C GLU A 108 8.44 19.41 4.39
N GLY A 109 9.33 18.56 4.93
CA GLY A 109 9.27 18.04 6.28
C GLY A 109 8.11 17.06 6.51
N ARG A 110 7.54 16.46 5.46
CA ARG A 110 6.43 15.51 5.61
C ARG A 110 6.92 14.12 5.97
N SER A 111 6.09 13.41 6.75
CA SER A 111 6.28 11.98 6.93
C SER A 111 5.82 11.25 5.67
N VAL A 112 6.71 10.44 5.09
CA VAL A 112 6.45 9.71 3.85
C VAL A 112 6.72 8.22 4.06
N SER A 113 5.85 7.37 3.58
CA SER A 113 6.12 5.95 3.42
C SER A 113 5.90 5.49 1.99
N GLN A 114 6.53 4.38 1.62
CA GLN A 114 6.34 3.76 0.31
C GLN A 114 6.45 2.25 0.44
N ASP A 115 5.58 1.51 -0.26
CA ASP A 115 5.83 0.09 -0.53
C ASP A 115 6.79 0.00 -1.72
N LEU A 116 7.98 -0.53 -1.48
CA LEU A 116 9.02 -0.64 -2.51
C LEU A 116 8.82 -1.90 -3.37
N THR A 117 8.07 -2.90 -2.90
CA THR A 117 7.90 -4.17 -3.60
C THR A 117 6.76 -4.21 -4.59
N VAL A 118 6.00 -3.12 -4.71
CA VAL A 118 4.99 -2.97 -5.78
C VAL A 118 5.61 -2.51 -7.10
N ASN A 119 6.88 -2.09 -7.12
CA ASN A 119 7.55 -1.63 -8.34
C ASN A 119 8.64 -2.62 -8.78
N ALA A 120 8.71 -2.91 -10.07
CA ALA A 120 9.75 -3.78 -10.64
C ALA A 120 10.99 -3.00 -11.14
N ASP A 121 10.86 -1.69 -11.36
CA ASP A 121 11.94 -0.87 -11.89
C ASP A 121 12.87 -0.39 -10.76
N PRO A 122 14.18 -0.74 -10.80
CA PRO A 122 15.14 -0.33 -9.79
C PRO A 122 15.20 1.17 -9.51
N ARG A 123 14.84 2.02 -10.48
CA ARG A 123 14.82 3.48 -10.32
C ARG A 123 13.84 3.94 -9.23
N ASN A 124 12.79 3.15 -8.98
CA ASN A 124 11.74 3.49 -8.02
C ASN A 124 11.99 2.90 -6.62
N LEU A 125 12.97 2.01 -6.46
CA LEU A 125 13.24 1.24 -5.23
C LEU A 125 14.10 1.96 -4.18
N GLY A 126 14.58 3.16 -4.47
CA GLY A 126 15.39 3.94 -3.52
C GLY A 126 14.60 4.36 -2.27
N VAL A 127 15.30 4.54 -1.14
CA VAL A 127 14.67 4.84 0.16
C VAL A 127 14.82 6.27 0.64
N GLU A 128 15.56 7.10 -0.11
CA GLU A 128 15.83 8.48 0.25
C GLU A 128 14.52 9.27 0.46
N GLY A 129 14.41 9.93 1.61
CA GLY A 129 13.23 10.71 2.02
C GLY A 129 12.15 9.90 2.73
N LEU A 130 12.28 8.58 2.86
CA LEU A 130 11.27 7.76 3.53
C LEU A 130 11.40 7.82 5.05
N THR A 131 10.29 8.15 5.71
CA THR A 131 10.11 7.87 7.13
C THR A 131 9.95 6.37 7.36
N ILE A 132 9.17 5.68 6.50
CA ILE A 132 8.96 4.24 6.60
C ILE A 132 9.08 3.61 5.21
N ALA A 133 10.04 2.72 5.03
CA ALA A 133 10.12 1.85 3.87
C ALA A 133 9.34 0.56 4.15
N PHE A 134 8.29 0.29 3.37
CA PHE A 134 7.57 -0.98 3.41
C PHE A 134 8.03 -1.89 2.27
N GLY A 135 7.93 -3.19 2.48
CA GLY A 135 7.95 -4.15 1.40
C GLY A 135 7.73 -5.57 1.86
N SER A 136 7.94 -6.50 0.94
CA SER A 136 7.83 -7.94 1.17
C SER A 136 9.09 -8.69 0.76
N HIS A 137 9.34 -9.85 1.36
CA HIS A 137 10.45 -10.71 0.98
C HIS A 137 10.04 -12.19 1.12
N PRO A 138 10.26 -13.05 0.10
CA PRO A 138 9.83 -14.45 0.15
C PRO A 138 10.77 -15.36 0.95
N GLY A 139 11.93 -14.84 1.35
CA GLY A 139 12.96 -15.59 2.08
C GLY A 139 12.74 -15.71 3.60
N THR A 140 13.83 -16.00 4.29
CA THR A 140 13.86 -16.24 5.75
C THR A 140 13.71 -14.97 6.58
N ALA A 141 13.62 -15.12 7.91
CA ALA A 141 13.51 -14.00 8.83
C ALA A 141 14.76 -13.12 8.78
N ASP A 142 15.92 -13.77 8.64
CA ASP A 142 17.22 -13.12 8.49
C ASP A 142 17.33 -12.37 7.16
N ASP A 143 16.69 -12.87 6.09
CA ASP A 143 16.65 -12.15 4.81
C ASP A 143 15.83 -10.86 4.91
N ALA A 144 14.65 -10.92 5.55
CA ALA A 144 13.85 -9.73 5.79
C ALA A 144 14.51 -8.74 6.74
N GLU A 145 15.14 -9.20 7.82
CA GLU A 145 15.91 -8.32 8.71
C GLU A 145 17.10 -7.68 7.97
N ARG A 146 17.82 -8.44 7.14
CA ARG A 146 18.93 -7.93 6.34
C ARG A 146 18.47 -6.85 5.36
N LEU A 147 17.37 -7.08 4.65
CA LEU A 147 16.77 -6.08 3.75
C LEU A 147 16.36 -4.81 4.51
N GLY A 148 15.70 -4.96 5.66
CA GLY A 148 15.29 -3.81 6.47
C GLY A 148 16.49 -3.02 7.01
N ARG A 149 17.58 -3.70 7.39
CA ARG A 149 18.84 -3.04 7.79
C ARG A 149 19.52 -2.31 6.63
N GLU A 150 19.46 -2.87 5.43
CA GLU A 150 19.99 -2.22 4.23
C GLU A 150 19.24 -0.91 3.96
N TRP A 151 17.92 -0.92 3.95
CA TRP A 151 17.11 0.29 3.78
C TRP A 151 17.35 1.33 4.88
N LEU A 152 17.51 0.90 6.14
CA LEU A 152 17.88 1.81 7.22
C LEU A 152 19.26 2.46 6.97
N GLY A 153 20.25 1.67 6.52
CA GLY A 153 21.59 2.15 6.18
C GLY A 153 21.63 3.08 4.96
N GLN A 154 20.65 2.97 4.06
CA GLN A 154 20.48 3.83 2.88
C GLN A 154 19.66 5.10 3.16
N GLY A 155 19.12 5.27 4.37
CA GLY A 155 18.52 6.53 4.82
C GLY A 155 17.02 6.48 5.14
N ALA A 156 16.36 5.33 5.04
CA ALA A 156 15.02 5.18 5.63
C ALA A 156 15.12 5.36 7.16
N ARG A 157 14.13 5.99 7.80
CA ARG A 157 14.11 6.07 9.28
C ARG A 157 13.60 4.78 9.94
N MET A 158 12.79 4.02 9.22
CA MET A 158 12.23 2.76 9.63
C MET A 158 12.00 1.89 8.40
N ALA A 159 12.20 0.58 8.54
CA ALA A 159 11.90 -0.40 7.52
C ALA A 159 10.96 -1.48 8.08
N VAL A 160 9.96 -1.88 7.30
CA VAL A 160 9.03 -2.94 7.65
C VAL A 160 8.93 -3.91 6.48
N VAL A 161 9.39 -5.14 6.70
CA VAL A 161 9.48 -6.17 5.67
C VAL A 161 8.57 -7.33 6.04
N THR A 162 7.52 -7.53 5.27
CA THR A 162 6.53 -8.60 5.46
C THR A 162 6.95 -9.88 4.75
N ARG A 163 6.49 -11.03 5.24
CA ARG A 163 6.78 -12.37 4.72
C ARG A 163 5.53 -13.27 4.70
N GLY A 164 4.37 -12.68 4.40
CA GLY A 164 3.09 -13.39 4.39
C GLY A 164 2.82 -14.11 5.72
N ALA A 165 2.59 -15.43 5.65
CA ALA A 165 2.30 -16.27 6.81
C ALA A 165 3.48 -16.42 7.80
N ASP A 166 4.69 -16.01 7.41
CA ASP A 166 5.89 -16.03 8.28
C ASP A 166 6.09 -14.72 9.05
N GLY A 167 5.11 -13.80 9.00
CA GLY A 167 5.11 -12.58 9.79
C GLY A 167 5.83 -11.41 9.15
N ALA A 168 6.42 -10.53 9.97
CA ALA A 168 7.10 -9.32 9.50
C ALA A 168 8.30 -8.97 10.39
N ALA A 169 9.33 -8.36 9.79
CA ALA A 169 10.45 -7.74 10.50
C ALA A 169 10.27 -6.22 10.49
N VAL A 170 10.50 -5.57 11.64
CA VAL A 170 10.49 -4.12 11.81
C VAL A 170 11.87 -3.69 12.28
N ILE A 171 12.51 -2.79 11.53
CA ILE A 171 13.86 -2.30 11.79
C ILE A 171 13.81 -0.78 11.91
N ALA A 172 14.22 -0.26 13.06
CA ALA A 172 14.31 1.17 13.33
C ALA A 172 15.61 1.48 14.10
N ALA A 173 15.89 2.76 14.33
CA ALA A 173 17.08 3.15 15.08
C ALA A 173 17.05 2.66 16.54
N GLU A 174 15.85 2.62 17.13
CA GLU A 174 15.60 2.26 18.52
C GLU A 174 15.48 0.75 18.75
N GLY A 175 15.34 -0.06 17.70
CA GLY A 175 15.13 -1.49 17.89
C GLY A 175 14.84 -2.29 16.63
N ARG A 176 14.73 -3.60 16.85
CA ARG A 176 14.39 -4.60 15.84
C ARG A 176 13.39 -5.56 16.42
N TRP A 177 12.34 -5.86 15.67
CA TRP A 177 11.26 -6.73 16.13
C TRP A 177 10.81 -7.67 15.03
N HIS A 178 10.54 -8.91 15.42
CA HIS A 178 9.90 -9.91 14.59
C HIS A 178 8.47 -10.11 15.07
N ILE A 179 7.52 -9.87 14.18
CA ILE A 179 6.08 -9.96 14.46
C ILE A 179 5.55 -11.23 13.82
N PRO A 180 5.09 -12.22 14.60
CA PRO A 180 4.50 -13.42 14.03
C PRO A 180 3.17 -13.10 13.35
N ALA A 181 2.89 -13.77 12.24
CA ALA A 181 1.54 -13.82 11.70
C ALA A 181 0.71 -14.85 12.47
N GLU A 182 -0.54 -14.52 12.74
CA GLU A 182 -1.52 -15.48 13.25
C GLU A 182 -2.04 -16.33 12.08
N ARG A 183 -1.97 -17.66 12.21
CA ARG A 183 -2.38 -18.59 11.15
C ARG A 183 -3.88 -18.54 10.93
N VAL A 184 -4.27 -18.49 9.66
CA VAL A 184 -5.65 -18.57 9.19
C VAL A 184 -5.70 -19.40 7.91
N ASP A 185 -6.88 -19.93 7.60
CA ASP A 185 -7.19 -20.46 6.28
C ASP A 185 -7.72 -19.29 5.42
N PRO A 186 -6.91 -18.74 4.49
CA PRO A 186 -7.28 -17.54 3.76
C PRO A 186 -8.37 -17.84 2.71
N VAL A 187 -9.33 -16.93 2.58
CA VAL A 187 -10.28 -16.88 1.46
C VAL A 187 -9.60 -16.23 0.25
N ASP A 188 -8.95 -15.08 0.44
CA ASP A 188 -8.23 -14.34 -0.60
C ASP A 188 -7.15 -13.49 0.05
N THR A 189 -5.91 -13.55 -0.44
CA THR A 189 -4.78 -12.75 0.10
C THR A 189 -4.65 -11.37 -0.55
N THR A 190 -5.49 -11.06 -1.54
CA THR A 190 -5.49 -9.77 -2.25
C THR A 190 -5.65 -8.62 -1.26
N GLY A 191 -4.73 -7.66 -1.30
CA GLY A 191 -4.75 -6.49 -0.42
C GLY A 191 -4.29 -6.75 1.04
N ALA A 192 -3.79 -7.94 1.39
CA ALA A 192 -3.26 -8.21 2.72
C ALA A 192 -2.09 -7.25 3.08
N GLY A 193 -1.17 -7.00 2.13
CA GLY A 193 -0.06 -6.04 2.29
C GLY A 193 -0.56 -4.60 2.49
N ASP A 194 -1.46 -4.14 1.65
CA ASP A 194 -2.13 -2.84 1.77
C ASP A 194 -2.79 -2.63 3.15
N SER A 195 -3.41 -3.69 3.66
CA SER A 195 -4.13 -3.69 4.94
C SER A 195 -3.17 -3.75 6.11
N PHE A 196 -2.05 -4.46 5.97
CA PHE A 196 -0.93 -4.40 6.90
C PHE A 196 -0.42 -2.96 7.02
N ILE A 197 -0.11 -2.33 5.89
CA ILE A 197 0.44 -0.97 5.83
C ILE A 197 -0.55 0.02 6.44
N ALA A 198 -1.83 -0.04 6.07
CA ALA A 198 -2.85 0.84 6.61
C ALA A 198 -3.04 0.66 8.13
N GLY A 199 -3.08 -0.59 8.61
CA GLY A 199 -3.18 -0.90 10.04
C GLY A 199 -1.95 -0.48 10.83
N PHE A 200 -0.76 -0.55 10.23
CA PHE A 200 0.49 -0.05 10.79
C PHE A 200 0.44 1.47 10.91
N ILE A 201 0.23 2.18 9.79
CA ILE A 201 0.26 3.64 9.75
C ILE A 201 -0.79 4.23 10.69
N ALA A 202 -2.00 3.65 10.71
CA ALA A 202 -3.06 4.11 11.61
C ALA A 202 -2.67 4.01 13.09
N ALA A 203 -2.06 2.91 13.51
CA ALA A 203 -1.59 2.76 14.89
C ALA A 203 -0.40 3.67 15.20
N TRP A 204 0.54 3.79 14.26
CA TRP A 204 1.72 4.64 14.40
C TRP A 204 1.36 6.13 14.52
N LEU A 205 0.41 6.62 13.70
CA LEU A 205 -0.11 7.99 13.79
C LEU A 205 -0.81 8.28 15.14
N ARG A 206 -1.30 7.26 15.83
CA ARG A 206 -1.85 7.37 17.19
C ARG A 206 -0.78 7.25 18.29
N GLY A 207 0.50 7.25 17.92
CA GLY A 207 1.62 7.19 18.85
C GLY A 207 1.98 5.78 19.33
N ALA A 208 1.47 4.72 18.69
CA ALA A 208 1.90 3.37 19.02
C ALA A 208 3.39 3.17 18.66
N PRO A 209 4.18 2.47 19.51
CA PRO A 209 5.54 2.12 19.18
C PRO A 209 5.58 1.17 17.96
N PRO A 210 6.71 1.09 17.22
CA PRO A 210 6.78 0.36 15.95
C PRO A 210 6.32 -1.10 16.04
N GLU A 211 6.71 -1.80 17.11
CA GLU A 211 6.28 -3.18 17.35
C GLU A 211 4.75 -3.30 17.46
N ALA A 212 4.12 -2.41 18.24
CA ALA A 212 2.67 -2.41 18.42
C ALA A 212 1.93 -2.01 17.14
N ALA A 213 2.49 -1.06 16.37
CA ALA A 213 1.97 -0.69 15.06
C ALA A 213 2.00 -1.87 14.08
N ALA A 214 3.10 -2.63 14.05
CA ALA A 214 3.20 -3.82 13.21
C ALA A 214 2.26 -4.96 13.65
N ARG A 215 2.01 -5.12 14.95
CA ARG A 215 0.96 -6.04 15.43
C ARG A 215 -0.44 -5.61 14.99
N SER A 216 -0.71 -4.31 14.94
CA SER A 216 -1.96 -3.76 14.38
C SER A 216 -2.07 -4.05 12.87
N GLY A 217 -1.00 -3.81 12.11
CA GLY A 217 -0.92 -4.17 10.69
C GLY A 217 -1.17 -5.66 10.45
N ALA A 218 -0.48 -6.55 11.18
CA ALA A 218 -0.65 -8.00 11.07
C ALA A 218 -2.09 -8.45 11.32
N ARG A 219 -2.77 -7.84 12.31
CA ARG A 219 -4.19 -8.12 12.60
C ARG A 219 -5.09 -7.72 11.43
N GLN A 220 -4.87 -6.55 10.83
CA GLN A 220 -5.69 -6.08 9.70
C GLN A 220 -5.44 -6.91 8.44
N ALA A 221 -4.19 -7.27 8.17
CA ALA A 221 -3.84 -8.19 7.08
C ALA A 221 -4.57 -9.53 7.24
N ARG A 222 -4.55 -10.10 8.47
CA ARG A 222 -5.25 -11.34 8.77
C ARG A 222 -6.75 -11.24 8.48
N LEU A 223 -7.41 -10.17 8.93
CA LEU A 223 -8.85 -9.96 8.70
C LEU A 223 -9.17 -9.80 7.21
N THR A 224 -8.29 -9.14 6.46
CA THR A 224 -8.43 -8.98 5.01
C THR A 224 -8.38 -10.32 4.31
N CYS A 225 -7.53 -11.23 4.79
CA CYS A 225 -7.45 -12.58 4.23
C CYS A 225 -8.72 -13.43 4.39
N LEU A 226 -9.73 -12.98 5.15
CA LEU A 226 -10.95 -13.75 5.44
C LEU A 226 -12.15 -13.39 4.54
N HIS A 227 -11.94 -12.58 3.51
CA HIS A 227 -12.96 -12.25 2.51
C HIS A 227 -12.30 -12.06 1.14
N GLU A 228 -13.09 -12.03 0.08
CA GLU A 228 -12.60 -11.74 -1.27
C GLU A 228 -12.24 -10.26 -1.43
N GLY A 229 -11.20 -9.98 -2.23
CA GLY A 229 -10.74 -8.65 -2.57
C GLY A 229 -10.03 -7.91 -1.44
N GLY A 230 -9.45 -6.74 -1.77
CA GLY A 230 -8.68 -5.94 -0.81
C GLY A 230 -9.50 -5.29 0.31
N PHE A 231 -10.83 -5.32 0.20
CA PHE A 231 -11.80 -4.98 1.23
C PHE A 231 -13.17 -5.59 0.81
N PRO A 232 -14.09 -5.88 1.76
CA PRO A 232 -15.44 -6.32 1.45
C PRO A 232 -16.16 -5.28 0.59
N GLN A 233 -16.54 -5.69 -0.62
CA GLN A 233 -17.31 -4.88 -1.56
C GLN A 233 -18.78 -5.35 -1.57
N HIS A 234 -19.73 -4.42 -1.49
CA HIS A 234 -21.15 -4.74 -1.55
C HIS A 234 -21.62 -4.81 -3.02
N GLY A 235 -22.14 -5.97 -3.45
CA GLY A 235 -22.73 -6.15 -4.79
C GLY A 235 -21.78 -6.75 -5.83
N GLY A 236 -21.26 -7.96 -5.57
CA GLY A 236 -20.31 -8.70 -6.42
C GLY A 236 -20.80 -9.13 -7.81
N ASP A 237 -21.69 -8.36 -8.45
CA ASP A 237 -22.17 -8.61 -9.80
C ASP A 237 -21.12 -8.30 -10.88
N TRP A 238 -20.09 -7.49 -10.59
CA TRP A 238 -18.97 -7.27 -11.51
C TRP A 238 -18.01 -8.46 -11.61
N LEU A 239 -17.91 -9.31 -10.58
CA LEU A 239 -17.06 -10.52 -10.61
C LEU A 239 -17.66 -11.59 -11.54
N ARG A 240 -18.96 -11.52 -11.81
CA ARG A 240 -19.70 -12.48 -12.65
C ARG A 240 -19.70 -12.14 -14.14
N GLN A 241 -19.11 -11.02 -14.56
CA GLN A 241 -19.13 -10.59 -15.97
C GLN A 241 -17.88 -10.99 -16.77
N GLN A 242 -16.96 -11.77 -16.20
CA GLN A 242 -15.73 -12.20 -16.88
C GLN A 242 -15.56 -13.72 -17.02
N THR A 243 -16.63 -14.51 -16.89
CA THR A 243 -16.65 -15.95 -17.28
C THR A 243 -17.21 -16.16 -18.66
#